data_AF-A0A314Z6J5-F1
#
_entry.id   AF-A0A314Z6J5-F1
#
_cell.length_a   1.000
_cell.length_b   1.000
_cell.length_c   1.000
_cell.angle_alpha   90.00
_cell.angle_beta   90.00
_cell.angle_gamma   90.00
#
_symmetry.space_group_name_H-M   'P 1'
#
loop_
_entity.id
_entity.type
_entity.pdbx_description
1 polymer ?
#
loop_
_entity_poly.entity_id
_entity_poly.type
_entity_poly.pdbx_seq_one_letter_code
_entity_poly.pdbx_strand_id
1 'polypeptide(L)'
;MDSESVIEFLGCVPLLQRLPSSSLKKVARLVILKHYDSGEYVVREGETGDGVYFIWDGEAEVTGSVNADEGNRPEFKLKRYDYFGYGFAALEHQADVIALSKLTCLVLPHEHCTLLRPKSIWNADKAHDTCSLVENILHLEPIEVNIFKGITLPDAPRFGQVFGGQLVGQALAAATKTVDCLKLVHSLHAHFLLVGDFNTPIIYQVHRVRDGKSFATRRVDAIQKGINIFTILASFKKEEEGSVHQEAKMPSVPDPDTLLSMEELREKRLLDPRLPRIYRIKAAAKKYVPWPIEIRFCEPSSSTNQTKSPPSLRFWFRAKGKLSDDQALHRCVVAYASDLIFSGVSLNPHRRRGVKSSPVSFGPRVSPFHICKSLQEP
;
A
#
# COMPACT_ATOMS: atom_id res chain seq x y z
N MET A 1 -20.72 17.20 -16.19
CA MET A 1 -19.36 17.18 -15.60
C MET A 1 -18.62 16.01 -16.19
N ASP A 2 -17.33 16.19 -16.44
CA ASP A 2 -16.46 15.10 -16.86
C ASP A 2 -16.16 14.17 -15.66
N SER A 3 -16.25 12.85 -15.85
CA SER A 3 -16.06 11.85 -14.80
C SER A 3 -14.67 11.93 -14.17
N GLU A 4 -13.66 12.27 -14.99
CA GLU A 4 -12.28 12.41 -14.55
C GLU A 4 -12.10 13.60 -13.60
N SER A 5 -12.71 14.75 -13.93
CA SER A 5 -12.72 15.93 -13.05
C SER A 5 -13.35 15.65 -11.68
N VAL A 6 -14.39 14.79 -11.64
CA VAL A 6 -15.06 14.40 -10.39
C VAL A 6 -14.17 13.52 -9.54
N ILE A 7 -13.48 12.56 -10.15
CA ILE A 7 -12.51 11.69 -9.47
C ILE A 7 -11.35 12.53 -8.90
N GLU A 8 -10.80 13.46 -9.68
CA GLU A 8 -9.74 14.38 -9.23
C GLU A 8 -10.17 15.19 -8.01
N PHE A 9 -11.37 15.76 -8.04
CA PHE A 9 -11.90 16.52 -6.92
C PHE A 9 -12.08 15.63 -5.68
N LEU A 10 -12.74 14.48 -5.83
CA LEU A 10 -12.99 13.57 -4.70
C LEU A 10 -11.69 13.02 -4.10
N GLY A 11 -10.64 12.84 -4.91
CA GLY A 11 -9.30 12.45 -4.43
C GLY A 11 -8.65 13.46 -3.48
N CYS A 12 -9.04 14.74 -3.57
CA CYS A 12 -8.57 15.79 -2.67
C CYS A 12 -9.35 15.87 -1.36
N VAL A 13 -10.57 15.32 -1.28
CA VAL A 13 -11.41 15.37 -0.08
C VAL A 13 -10.78 14.53 1.05
N PRO A 14 -10.48 15.11 2.23
CA PRO A 14 -9.77 14.42 3.31
C PRO A 14 -10.42 13.08 3.75
N LEU A 15 -11.76 13.03 3.78
CA LEU A 15 -12.51 11.81 4.12
C LEU A 15 -12.25 10.66 3.14
N LEU A 16 -12.09 10.99 1.86
CA LEU A 16 -12.03 10.01 0.77
C LEU A 16 -10.60 9.58 0.42
N GLN A 17 -9.59 10.32 0.87
CA GLN A 17 -8.16 10.00 0.67
C GLN A 17 -7.78 8.59 1.16
N ARG A 18 -8.56 8.03 2.10
CA ARG A 18 -8.32 6.69 2.68
C ARG A 18 -8.98 5.56 1.90
N LEU A 19 -9.84 5.88 0.94
CA LEU A 19 -10.59 4.89 0.19
C LEU A 19 -9.70 4.23 -0.89
N PRO A 20 -9.93 2.93 -1.18
CA PRO A 20 -9.39 2.32 -2.39
C PRO A 20 -9.78 3.10 -3.64
N SER A 21 -8.90 3.14 -4.64
CA SER A 21 -9.17 3.84 -5.91
C SER A 21 -10.42 3.31 -6.60
N SER A 22 -10.72 2.01 -6.45
CA SER A 22 -11.95 1.39 -6.94
C SER A 22 -13.20 1.93 -6.25
N SER A 23 -13.16 2.12 -4.93
CA SER A 23 -14.24 2.74 -4.16
C SER A 23 -14.46 4.19 -4.58
N LEU A 24 -13.39 4.96 -4.75
CA LEU A 24 -13.49 6.36 -5.15
C LEU A 24 -14.07 6.50 -6.57
N LYS A 25 -13.66 5.64 -7.50
CA LYS A 25 -14.27 5.56 -8.84
C LYS A 25 -15.75 5.20 -8.81
N LYS A 26 -16.18 4.31 -7.90
CA LYS A 26 -17.60 4.01 -7.69
C LYS A 26 -18.36 5.21 -7.12
N VAL A 27 -17.82 5.86 -6.09
CA VAL A 27 -18.40 7.07 -5.49
C VAL A 27 -18.57 8.15 -6.56
N ALA A 28 -17.56 8.39 -7.40
CA ALA A 28 -17.62 9.38 -8.48
C ALA A 28 -18.75 9.13 -9.51
N ARG A 29 -19.18 7.88 -9.69
CA ARG A 29 -20.30 7.52 -10.58
C ARG A 29 -21.68 7.66 -9.91
N LEU A 30 -21.71 7.69 -8.58
CA LEU A 30 -22.93 7.67 -7.77
C LEU A 30 -23.26 9.02 -7.14
N VAL A 31 -22.31 9.96 -7.14
CA VAL A 31 -22.55 11.32 -6.65
C VAL A 31 -23.49 12.08 -7.57
N ILE A 32 -24.40 12.83 -6.95
CA ILE A 32 -25.38 13.68 -7.61
C ILE A 32 -24.96 15.14 -7.39
N LEU A 33 -25.03 15.95 -8.43
CA LEU A 33 -24.67 17.35 -8.35
C LEU A 33 -25.89 18.18 -7.93
N LYS A 34 -25.75 18.96 -6.85
CA LYS A 34 -26.75 19.92 -6.38
C LYS A 34 -26.16 21.34 -6.37
N HIS A 35 -27.02 22.33 -6.65
CA HIS A 35 -26.67 23.74 -6.63
C HIS A 35 -27.57 24.48 -5.65
N TYR A 36 -26.99 25.49 -5.02
CA TYR A 36 -27.68 26.33 -4.07
C TYR A 36 -27.30 27.79 -4.33
N ASP A 37 -28.27 28.68 -4.19
CA ASP A 37 -28.05 30.11 -4.26
C ASP A 37 -27.57 30.65 -2.89
N SER A 38 -26.98 31.84 -2.90
CA SER A 38 -26.49 32.48 -1.68
C SER A 38 -27.63 32.71 -0.68
N GLY A 39 -27.43 32.31 0.58
CA GLY A 39 -28.42 32.37 1.65
C GLY A 39 -29.40 31.19 1.68
N GLU A 40 -29.31 30.26 0.74
CA GLU A 40 -30.15 29.07 0.72
C GLU A 40 -29.68 28.04 1.76
N TYR A 41 -30.64 27.38 2.41
CA TYR A 41 -30.37 26.29 3.32
C TYR A 41 -30.07 25.04 2.52
N VAL A 42 -28.86 24.50 2.71
CA VAL A 42 -28.42 23.25 2.09
C VAL A 42 -29.02 22.06 2.82
N VAL A 43 -28.99 22.11 4.16
CA VAL A 43 -29.64 21.17 5.08
C VAL A 43 -30.11 21.94 6.31
N ARG A 44 -31.20 21.51 6.94
CA ARG A 44 -31.69 22.11 8.20
C ARG A 44 -31.54 21.16 9.38
N GLU A 45 -31.27 21.70 10.56
CA GLU A 45 -31.27 20.95 11.82
C GLU A 45 -32.62 20.22 12.00
N GLY A 46 -32.54 18.93 12.36
CA GLY A 46 -33.71 18.06 12.52
C GLY A 46 -34.25 17.44 11.23
N GLU A 47 -33.79 17.85 10.04
CA GLU A 47 -34.20 17.21 8.79
C GLU A 47 -33.47 15.89 8.57
N THR A 48 -34.17 14.93 7.97
CA THR A 48 -33.60 13.63 7.62
C THR A 48 -32.51 13.79 6.57
N GLY A 49 -31.29 13.41 6.90
CA GLY A 49 -30.16 13.49 5.99
C GLY A 49 -30.27 12.50 4.84
N ASP A 50 -30.15 13.01 3.62
CA ASP A 50 -30.25 12.24 2.37
C ASP A 50 -28.88 11.69 1.89
N GLY A 51 -27.78 12.11 2.53
CA GLY A 51 -26.44 11.63 2.20
C GLY A 51 -25.30 12.43 2.81
N VAL A 52 -24.12 12.27 2.19
CA VAL A 52 -22.90 13.03 2.50
C VAL A 52 -22.64 14.02 1.37
N TYR A 53 -22.37 15.27 1.75
CA TYR A 53 -22.17 16.40 0.87
C TYR A 53 -20.68 16.74 0.80
N PHE A 54 -20.15 16.93 -0.41
CA PHE A 54 -18.79 17.38 -0.68
C PHE A 54 -18.86 18.73 -1.41
N ILE A 55 -18.19 19.76 -0.88
CA ILE A 55 -18.22 21.12 -1.47
C ILE A 55 -17.33 21.18 -2.69
N TRP A 56 -17.96 21.13 -3.87
CA TRP A 56 -17.27 21.25 -5.15
C TRP A 56 -16.76 22.67 -5.37
N ASP A 57 -17.61 23.67 -5.12
CA ASP A 57 -17.30 25.08 -5.34
C ASP A 57 -18.21 25.96 -4.49
N GLY A 58 -17.72 27.11 -4.05
CA GLY A 58 -18.41 28.01 -3.13
C GLY A 58 -18.07 27.78 -1.66
N GLU A 59 -18.76 28.52 -0.79
CA GLU A 59 -18.60 28.50 0.66
C GLU A 59 -19.93 28.25 1.35
N ALA A 60 -19.89 27.54 2.47
CA ALA A 60 -21.03 27.27 3.33
C ALA A 60 -20.69 27.53 4.80
N GLU A 61 -21.70 27.81 5.59
CA GLU A 61 -21.58 28.03 7.04
C GLU A 61 -22.41 26.98 7.79
N VAL A 62 -21.85 26.45 8.87
CA VAL A 62 -22.56 25.55 9.78
C VAL A 62 -22.99 26.34 11.02
N THR A 63 -24.29 26.32 11.32
CA THR A 63 -24.90 26.97 12.49
C THR A 63 -25.70 25.95 13.30
N GLY A 64 -25.37 25.74 14.59
CA GLY A 64 -26.05 24.78 15.48
C GLY A 64 -26.96 25.43 16.53
N SER A 65 -27.80 24.63 17.20
CA SER A 65 -28.84 25.09 18.14
C SER A 65 -28.34 25.86 19.38
N VAL A 66 -28.67 27.16 19.40
CA VAL A 66 -29.36 28.00 20.42
C VAL A 66 -29.00 27.93 21.93
N ASN A 67 -28.18 27.02 22.44
CA ASN A 67 -27.86 26.95 23.90
C ASN A 67 -26.51 27.55 24.32
N ALA A 68 -25.90 28.42 23.51
CA ALA A 68 -24.75 29.22 23.91
C ALA A 68 -25.03 30.70 23.64
N ASP A 69 -24.78 31.54 24.65
CA ASP A 69 -24.92 32.99 24.66
C ASP A 69 -24.53 33.61 23.30
N GLU A 70 -25.34 34.57 22.83
CA GLU A 70 -25.25 35.28 21.54
C GLU A 70 -23.86 35.86 21.18
N GLY A 71 -22.91 35.92 22.13
CA GLY A 71 -21.60 36.52 21.94
C GLY A 71 -20.47 35.59 21.46
N ASN A 72 -20.66 34.25 21.36
CA ASN A 72 -19.54 33.34 21.08
C ASN A 72 -19.93 32.06 20.31
N ARG A 73 -20.75 32.17 19.27
CA ARG A 73 -21.05 31.03 18.38
C ARG A 73 -19.82 30.73 17.51
N PRO A 74 -19.26 29.51 17.52
CA PRO A 74 -18.22 29.15 16.57
C PRO A 74 -18.86 28.97 15.20
N GLU A 75 -18.77 30.00 14.36
CA GLU A 75 -19.12 29.92 12.93
C GLU A 75 -18.10 29.02 12.24
N PHE A 76 -18.51 27.80 11.88
CA PHE A 76 -17.66 26.90 11.11
C PHE A 76 -17.92 27.13 9.62
N LYS A 77 -16.96 27.77 8.95
CA LYS A 77 -16.99 27.97 7.50
C LYS A 77 -16.39 26.75 6.79
N LEU A 78 -17.17 26.21 5.87
CA LEU A 78 -16.80 25.11 4.99
C LEU A 78 -16.49 25.67 3.61
N LYS A 79 -15.40 25.18 3.02
CA LYS A 79 -14.91 25.59 1.70
C LYS A 79 -14.74 24.38 0.80
N ARG A 80 -14.29 24.64 -0.43
CA ARG A 80 -13.93 23.59 -1.40
C ARG A 80 -13.11 22.47 -0.76
N TYR A 81 -13.49 21.22 -1.04
CA TYR A 81 -12.97 19.96 -0.47
C TYR A 81 -13.41 19.60 0.95
N ASP A 82 -14.08 20.51 1.66
CA ASP A 82 -14.74 20.16 2.91
C ASP A 82 -16.01 19.35 2.64
N TYR A 83 -16.50 18.69 3.67
CA TYR A 83 -17.64 17.80 3.60
C TYR A 83 -18.49 17.89 4.86
N PHE A 84 -19.78 17.60 4.71
CA PHE A 84 -20.75 17.58 5.80
C PHE A 84 -21.87 16.56 5.49
N GLY A 85 -22.76 16.34 6.46
CA GLY A 85 -23.71 15.23 6.40
C GLY A 85 -23.12 13.97 7.04
N TYR A 86 -23.94 13.28 7.83
CA TYR A 86 -23.48 12.19 8.69
C TYR A 86 -23.87 10.83 8.09
N GLY A 87 -22.88 10.08 7.61
CA GLY A 87 -23.11 8.75 7.04
C GLY A 87 -23.34 7.63 8.05
N PHE A 88 -23.45 7.89 9.37
CA PHE A 88 -23.07 6.85 10.35
C PHE A 88 -23.86 6.66 11.66
N ALA A 89 -24.85 7.48 12.06
CA ALA A 89 -25.61 7.15 13.28
C ALA A 89 -26.96 7.89 13.47
N ALA A 90 -27.05 9.16 13.12
CA ALA A 90 -28.28 9.94 13.24
C ALA A 90 -28.96 10.04 11.88
N LEU A 91 -30.27 9.81 11.83
CA LEU A 91 -31.07 10.08 10.64
C LEU A 91 -31.19 11.59 10.38
N GLU A 92 -30.99 12.43 11.39
CA GLU A 92 -31.26 13.87 11.34
C GLU A 92 -29.99 14.71 11.39
N HIS A 93 -30.00 15.85 10.70
CA HIS A 93 -28.94 16.86 10.77
C HIS A 93 -28.90 17.53 12.14
N GLN A 94 -27.70 17.70 12.71
CA GLN A 94 -27.51 18.31 14.03
C GLN A 94 -27.25 19.83 13.99
N ALA A 95 -27.19 20.40 12.80
CA ALA A 95 -26.95 21.80 12.56
C ALA A 95 -27.50 22.19 11.19
N ASP A 96 -27.87 23.45 11.05
CA ASP A 96 -28.15 24.05 9.76
C ASP A 96 -26.84 24.23 8.98
N VAL A 97 -26.91 24.04 7.66
CA VAL A 97 -25.83 24.44 6.75
C VAL A 97 -26.41 25.37 5.71
N ILE A 98 -25.85 26.58 5.63
CA ILE A 98 -26.35 27.66 4.77
C ILE A 98 -25.27 28.02 3.75
N ALA A 99 -25.65 28.19 2.49
CA ALA A 99 -24.75 28.62 1.44
C ALA A 99 -24.38 30.10 1.64
N LEU A 100 -23.10 30.43 1.81
CA LEU A 100 -22.61 31.81 1.92
C LEU A 100 -22.40 32.48 0.56
N SER A 101 -22.17 31.66 -0.47
CA SER A 101 -22.05 32.07 -1.86
C SER A 101 -22.94 31.17 -2.72
N LYS A 102 -22.93 31.38 -4.04
CA LYS A 102 -23.39 30.34 -4.96
C LYS A 102 -22.58 29.07 -4.69
N LEU A 103 -23.25 27.99 -4.33
CA LEU A 103 -22.63 26.77 -3.81
C LEU A 103 -22.98 25.59 -4.70
N THR A 104 -21.97 24.78 -5.01
CA THR A 104 -22.15 23.51 -5.74
C THR A 104 -21.65 22.37 -4.86
N CYS A 105 -22.50 21.36 -4.67
CA CYS A 105 -22.18 20.18 -3.88
C CYS A 105 -22.27 18.91 -4.73
N LEU A 106 -21.35 17.98 -4.50
CA LEU A 106 -21.51 16.59 -4.87
C LEU A 106 -22.10 15.83 -3.68
N VAL A 107 -23.23 15.18 -3.88
CA VAL A 107 -23.96 14.46 -2.83
C VAL A 107 -23.86 12.97 -3.09
N LEU A 108 -23.28 12.22 -2.15
CA LEU A 108 -23.33 10.77 -2.16
C LEU A 108 -24.57 10.32 -1.36
N PRO A 109 -25.57 9.69 -2.02
CA PRO A 109 -26.79 9.27 -1.35
C PRO A 109 -26.52 8.30 -0.18
N HIS A 110 -27.40 8.34 0.83
CA HIS A 110 -27.27 7.52 2.04
C HIS A 110 -27.10 6.01 1.75
N GLU A 111 -27.82 5.49 0.76
CA GLU A 111 -27.76 4.08 0.32
C GLU A 111 -26.36 3.63 -0.14
N HIS A 112 -25.51 4.57 -0.56
CA HIS A 112 -24.16 4.29 -1.05
C HIS A 112 -23.06 4.67 -0.04
N CYS A 113 -23.41 5.17 1.14
CA CYS A 113 -22.45 5.55 2.18
C CYS A 113 -21.63 4.36 2.72
N THR A 114 -22.06 3.12 2.48
CA THR A 114 -21.27 1.91 2.77
C THR A 114 -19.91 1.90 2.04
N LEU A 115 -19.80 2.56 0.88
CA LEU A 115 -18.54 2.71 0.14
C LEU A 115 -17.49 3.55 0.89
N LEU A 116 -17.91 4.36 1.87
CA LEU A 116 -17.04 5.15 2.73
C LEU A 116 -16.39 4.30 3.85
N ARG A 117 -16.84 3.05 4.06
CA ARG A 117 -16.27 2.08 5.01
C ARG A 117 -15.73 0.84 4.29
N PRO A 118 -14.61 0.96 3.55
CA PRO A 118 -14.03 -0.20 2.89
C PRO A 118 -13.52 -1.19 3.96
N LYS A 119 -13.84 -2.47 3.78
CA LYS A 119 -13.36 -3.54 4.69
C LYS A 119 -11.86 -3.77 4.57
N SER A 120 -11.28 -3.48 3.40
CA SER A 120 -9.86 -3.60 3.12
C SER A 120 -9.32 -2.28 2.58
N ILE A 121 -8.06 -1.97 2.90
CA ILE A 121 -7.36 -0.85 2.30
C ILE A 121 -7.27 -0.96 0.77
N TRP A 122 -7.41 -2.16 0.17
CA TRP A 122 -7.30 -2.39 -1.28
C TRP A 122 -8.64 -2.59 -1.99
N ASN A 123 -9.72 -2.89 -1.26
CA ASN A 123 -10.99 -3.27 -1.88
C ASN A 123 -12.19 -2.93 -0.97
N ALA A 124 -13.25 -2.39 -1.56
CA ALA A 124 -14.51 -2.12 -0.88
C ALA A 124 -15.28 -3.40 -0.49
N ASP A 125 -15.25 -4.44 -1.35
CA ASP A 125 -16.26 -5.50 -1.33
C ASP A 125 -15.77 -6.85 -0.78
N LYS A 126 -14.45 -7.09 -0.75
CA LYS A 126 -13.89 -8.41 -0.39
C LYS A 126 -13.59 -8.56 1.11
N ALA A 127 -14.08 -9.65 1.69
CA ALA A 127 -13.62 -10.16 2.97
C ALA A 127 -12.19 -10.74 2.84
N HIS A 128 -11.38 -10.61 3.89
CA HIS A 128 -9.96 -11.01 3.93
C HIS A 128 -9.70 -12.47 3.49
N ASP A 129 -10.68 -13.36 3.63
CA ASP A 129 -10.53 -14.81 3.43
C ASP A 129 -10.38 -15.24 1.95
N THR A 130 -10.62 -14.35 0.98
CA THR A 130 -10.43 -14.65 -0.46
C THR A 130 -9.22 -13.95 -1.09
N CYS A 131 -8.41 -13.23 -0.29
CA CYS A 131 -7.25 -12.50 -0.79
C CYS A 131 -5.99 -13.37 -0.80
N SER A 132 -5.05 -13.06 -1.69
CA SER A 132 -3.76 -13.75 -1.74
C SER A 132 -2.96 -13.57 -0.43
N LEU A 133 -2.05 -14.50 -0.14
CA LEU A 133 -1.21 -14.41 1.07
C LEU A 133 -0.37 -13.12 1.10
N VAL A 134 0.15 -12.68 -0.05
CA VAL A 134 0.91 -11.41 -0.12
C VAL A 134 0.03 -10.20 0.17
N GLU A 135 -1.22 -10.17 -0.32
CA GLU A 135 -2.16 -9.09 -0.03
C GLU A 135 -2.49 -9.02 1.46
N ASN A 136 -2.66 -10.18 2.11
CA ASN A 136 -2.87 -10.25 3.56
C ASN A 136 -1.63 -9.80 4.35
N ILE A 137 -0.41 -10.12 3.88
CA ILE A 137 0.83 -9.61 4.49
C ILE A 137 0.91 -8.08 4.36
N LEU A 138 0.47 -7.51 3.24
CA LEU A 138 0.49 -6.07 2.99
C LEU A 138 -0.68 -5.31 3.62
N HIS A 139 -1.61 -6.01 4.27
CA HIS A 139 -2.71 -5.38 4.98
C HIS A 139 -2.20 -4.65 6.22
N LEU A 140 -2.79 -3.47 6.48
CA LEU A 140 -2.47 -2.60 7.59
C LEU A 140 -3.76 -2.16 8.29
N GLU A 141 -3.73 -2.14 9.61
CA GLU A 141 -4.78 -1.56 10.43
C GLU A 141 -4.51 -0.05 10.60
N PRO A 142 -5.42 0.84 10.20
CA PRO A 142 -5.26 2.28 10.43
C PRO A 142 -5.51 2.60 11.91
N ILE A 143 -4.53 3.21 12.57
CA ILE A 143 -4.70 3.72 13.95
C ILE A 143 -5.13 5.19 13.91
N GLU A 144 -4.50 5.99 13.06
CA GLU A 144 -4.70 7.44 12.93
C GLU A 144 -4.51 7.83 11.45
N VAL A 145 -4.94 9.03 11.01
CA VAL A 145 -4.74 9.60 9.66
C VAL A 145 -3.39 9.25 9.04
N ASN A 146 -2.28 9.37 9.78
CA ASN A 146 -0.95 9.07 9.25
C ASN A 146 -0.22 7.94 10.01
N ILE A 147 -0.93 7.13 10.78
CA ILE A 147 -0.35 6.04 11.60
C ILE A 147 -1.05 4.73 11.29
N PHE A 148 -0.26 3.73 10.91
CA PHE A 148 -0.75 2.41 10.54
C PHE A 148 -0.03 1.32 11.35
N LYS A 149 -0.71 0.20 11.60
CA LYS A 149 -0.16 -0.96 12.30
C LYS A 149 -0.11 -2.15 11.35
N GLY A 150 1.09 -2.70 11.18
CA GLY A 150 1.32 -3.96 10.48
C GLY A 150 1.68 -5.08 11.46
N ILE A 151 1.41 -6.31 11.05
CA ILE A 151 1.83 -7.52 11.76
C ILE A 151 2.58 -8.45 10.80
N THR A 152 3.49 -9.26 11.32
CA THR A 152 4.01 -10.41 10.58
C THR A 152 3.09 -11.59 10.81
N LEU A 153 2.42 -12.06 9.75
CA LEU A 153 1.55 -13.21 9.83
C LEU A 153 2.32 -14.48 10.24
N PRO A 154 1.69 -15.43 10.97
CA PRO A 154 2.32 -16.69 11.35
C PRO A 154 2.86 -17.48 10.15
N ASP A 155 2.10 -17.46 9.05
CA ASP A 155 2.38 -18.18 7.80
C ASP A 155 3.25 -17.39 6.82
N ALA A 156 3.69 -16.18 7.18
CA ALA A 156 4.62 -15.42 6.36
C ALA A 156 6.02 -16.07 6.37
N PRO A 157 6.82 -15.93 5.29
CA PRO A 157 8.19 -16.43 5.25
C PRO A 157 9.03 -15.88 6.41
N ARG A 158 9.59 -16.78 7.25
CA ARG A 158 10.46 -16.42 8.38
C ARG A 158 11.91 -16.72 8.04
N PHE A 159 12.75 -15.70 8.06
CA PHE A 159 14.20 -15.81 7.84
C PHE A 159 15.00 -15.59 9.14
N GLY A 160 14.41 -15.94 10.29
CA GLY A 160 14.96 -15.64 11.62
C GLY A 160 14.68 -14.21 12.10
N GLN A 161 14.38 -13.29 11.17
CA GLN A 161 14.03 -11.88 11.41
C GLN A 161 12.96 -11.42 10.43
N VAL A 162 12.25 -10.32 10.73
CA VAL A 162 11.24 -9.74 9.83
C VAL A 162 11.84 -9.58 8.43
N PHE A 163 11.14 -10.10 7.43
CA PHE A 163 11.61 -10.06 6.05
C PHE A 163 11.66 -8.60 5.55
N GLY A 164 12.78 -8.18 4.95
CA GLY A 164 12.96 -6.81 4.48
C GLY A 164 11.91 -6.36 3.46
N GLY A 165 11.51 -7.24 2.55
CA GLY A 165 10.41 -6.98 1.63
C GLY A 165 9.05 -6.77 2.31
N GLN A 166 8.81 -7.37 3.49
CA GLN A 166 7.61 -7.06 4.29
C GLN A 166 7.66 -5.60 4.76
N LEU A 167 8.80 -5.15 5.31
CA LEU A 167 8.97 -3.77 5.75
C LEU A 167 8.76 -2.78 4.60
N VAL A 168 9.38 -3.04 3.45
CA VAL A 168 9.25 -2.21 2.25
C VAL A 168 7.81 -2.18 1.76
N GLY A 169 7.17 -3.34 1.60
CA GLY A 169 5.81 -3.45 1.08
C GLY A 169 4.78 -2.81 2.00
N GLN A 170 4.84 -3.09 3.31
CA GLN A 170 3.93 -2.50 4.30
C GLN A 170 4.16 -0.98 4.42
N ALA A 171 5.40 -0.51 4.49
CA ALA A 171 5.66 0.93 4.55
C ALA A 171 5.17 1.66 3.29
N LEU A 172 5.33 1.05 2.11
CA LEU A 172 4.84 1.61 0.87
C LEU A 172 3.30 1.60 0.79
N ALA A 173 2.65 0.57 1.32
CA ALA A 173 1.20 0.52 1.47
C ALA A 173 0.69 1.66 2.37
N ALA A 174 1.35 1.90 3.52
CA ALA A 174 1.04 3.01 4.40
C ALA A 174 1.20 4.37 3.68
N ALA A 175 2.33 4.57 2.99
CA ALA A 175 2.58 5.79 2.22
C ALA A 175 1.48 6.04 1.17
N THR A 176 1.14 5.01 0.39
CA THR A 176 0.13 5.05 -0.67
C THR A 176 -1.23 5.50 -0.14
N LYS A 177 -1.64 5.03 1.05
CA LYS A 177 -2.92 5.40 1.67
C LYS A 177 -2.99 6.84 2.18
N THR A 178 -1.89 7.58 2.13
CA THR A 178 -1.85 9.01 2.49
C THR A 178 -1.68 9.91 1.28
N VAL A 179 -1.69 9.35 0.07
CA VAL A 179 -1.51 10.05 -1.20
C VAL A 179 -2.81 9.96 -1.99
N ASP A 180 -3.08 10.99 -2.80
CA ASP A 180 -4.16 11.00 -3.79
C ASP A 180 -4.12 9.70 -4.63
N CYS A 181 -5.28 9.05 -4.76
CA CYS A 181 -5.46 7.80 -5.50
C CYS A 181 -5.03 7.85 -6.97
N LEU A 182 -4.91 9.06 -7.54
CA LEU A 182 -4.43 9.29 -8.91
C LEU A 182 -2.91 9.33 -9.04
N LYS A 183 -2.18 9.41 -7.91
CA LYS A 183 -0.71 9.46 -7.91
C LYS A 183 -0.17 8.09 -7.50
N LEU A 184 0.56 7.46 -8.42
CA LEU A 184 1.15 6.15 -8.22
C LEU A 184 2.62 6.29 -7.83
N VAL A 185 3.10 5.37 -6.97
CA VAL A 185 4.51 5.31 -6.63
C VAL A 185 5.34 5.02 -7.88
N HIS A 186 6.34 5.85 -8.15
CA HIS A 186 7.26 5.64 -9.28
C HIS A 186 8.70 5.43 -8.82
N SER A 187 9.06 5.82 -7.59
CA SER A 187 10.38 5.55 -7.03
C SER A 187 10.34 5.48 -5.52
N LEU A 188 11.30 4.76 -4.94
CA LEU A 188 11.48 4.67 -3.51
C LEU A 188 12.95 4.47 -3.13
N HIS A 189 13.27 4.94 -1.93
CA HIS A 189 14.58 4.84 -1.30
C HIS A 189 14.40 4.32 0.13
N ALA A 190 15.02 3.19 0.47
CA ALA A 190 14.81 2.53 1.76
C ALA A 190 16.11 2.32 2.52
N HIS A 191 16.06 2.49 3.84
CA HIS A 191 17.13 2.25 4.79
C HIS A 191 16.69 1.27 5.88
N PHE A 192 17.42 0.16 5.98
CA PHE A 192 17.26 -0.80 7.08
C PHE A 192 18.21 -0.42 8.20
N LEU A 193 17.64 -0.04 9.35
CA LEU A 193 18.40 0.47 10.49
C LEU A 193 18.67 -0.65 11.50
N LEU A 194 17.62 -1.40 11.83
CA LEU A 194 17.66 -2.47 12.82
C LEU A 194 16.81 -3.65 12.37
N VAL A 195 17.05 -4.77 13.04
CA VAL A 195 16.33 -6.01 12.85
C VAL A 195 14.93 -5.92 13.46
N GLY A 196 13.91 -6.33 12.69
CA GLY A 196 12.54 -6.43 13.19
C GLY A 196 12.26 -7.74 13.95
N ASP A 197 11.43 -7.65 14.98
CA ASP A 197 10.89 -8.75 15.78
C ASP A 197 9.51 -9.18 15.25
N PHE A 198 9.35 -10.46 14.91
CA PHE A 198 8.10 -11.00 14.35
C PHE A 198 6.92 -10.99 15.33
N ASN A 199 7.21 -11.08 16.63
CA ASN A 199 6.17 -11.21 17.65
C ASN A 199 5.65 -9.84 18.09
N THR A 200 6.26 -8.76 17.62
CA THR A 200 5.88 -7.38 17.95
C THR A 200 5.25 -6.73 16.73
N PRO A 201 4.09 -6.05 16.85
CA PRO A 201 3.53 -5.28 15.75
C PRO A 201 4.48 -4.16 15.32
N ILE A 202 4.38 -3.73 14.06
CA ILE A 202 5.20 -2.67 13.48
C ILE A 202 4.30 -1.45 13.27
N ILE A 203 4.67 -0.32 13.85
CA ILE A 203 3.96 0.94 13.67
C ILE A 203 4.61 1.70 12.51
N TYR A 204 3.84 2.00 11.48
CA TYR A 204 4.26 2.80 10.34
C TYR A 204 3.74 4.22 10.50
N GLN A 205 4.64 5.14 10.79
CA GLN A 205 4.35 6.57 10.88
C GLN A 205 4.69 7.25 9.56
N VAL A 206 3.68 7.84 8.92
CA VAL A 206 3.82 8.50 7.63
C VAL A 206 3.98 10.00 7.82
N HIS A 207 5.03 10.56 7.24
CA HIS A 207 5.28 12.00 7.16
C HIS A 207 5.03 12.48 5.74
N ARG A 208 4.11 13.43 5.58
CA ARG A 208 3.81 14.11 4.32
C ARG A 208 4.89 15.16 4.05
N VAL A 209 5.91 14.81 3.27
CA VAL A 209 7.06 15.69 2.99
C VAL A 209 6.67 16.78 1.99
N ARG A 210 5.91 16.41 0.96
CA ARG A 210 5.45 17.35 -0.07
C ARG A 210 4.16 16.85 -0.72
N ASP A 211 3.24 17.76 -0.96
CA ASP A 211 2.05 17.57 -1.79
C ASP A 211 2.01 18.63 -2.88
N GLY A 212 2.44 18.27 -4.08
CA GLY A 212 2.34 19.10 -5.29
C GLY A 212 1.20 18.65 -6.19
N LYS A 213 0.99 19.39 -7.29
CA LYS A 213 -0.01 19.06 -8.31
C LYS A 213 0.24 17.68 -8.95
N SER A 214 1.40 17.48 -9.58
CA SER A 214 1.75 16.21 -10.23
C SER A 214 2.49 15.22 -9.32
N PHE A 215 3.21 15.70 -8.30
CA PHE A 215 4.07 14.86 -7.45
C PHE A 215 3.67 14.91 -5.98
N ALA A 216 3.85 13.80 -5.26
CA ALA A 216 3.78 13.75 -3.81
C ALA A 216 4.96 12.96 -3.25
N THR A 217 5.46 13.35 -2.09
CA THR A 217 6.58 12.68 -1.42
C THR A 217 6.18 12.31 -0.01
N ARG A 218 6.45 11.06 0.38
CA ARG A 218 6.20 10.52 1.72
C ARG A 218 7.47 9.95 2.30
N ARG A 219 7.76 10.26 3.56
CA ARG A 219 8.70 9.50 4.39
C ARG A 219 7.88 8.59 5.31
N VAL A 220 8.25 7.33 5.44
CA VAL A 220 7.61 6.42 6.39
C VAL A 220 8.68 5.83 7.30
N ASP A 221 8.46 5.97 8.59
CA ASP A 221 9.30 5.41 9.64
C ASP A 221 8.56 4.21 10.27
N ALA A 222 9.22 3.06 10.29
CA ALA A 222 8.70 1.82 10.87
C ALA A 222 9.30 1.64 12.26
N ILE A 223 8.44 1.56 13.26
CA ILE A 223 8.80 1.67 14.67
C ILE A 223 8.37 0.38 15.39
N GLN A 224 9.29 -0.19 16.17
CA GLN A 224 9.01 -1.27 17.12
C GLN A 224 9.57 -0.92 18.49
N LYS A 225 8.78 -1.12 19.55
CA LYS A 225 9.20 -0.84 20.94
C LYS A 225 9.75 0.59 21.13
N GLY A 226 9.23 1.56 20.38
CA GLY A 226 9.67 2.96 20.40
C GLY A 226 10.95 3.25 19.60
N ILE A 227 11.52 2.26 18.90
CA ILE A 227 12.76 2.40 18.14
C ILE A 227 12.47 2.30 16.64
N ASN A 228 13.02 3.22 15.85
CA ASN A 228 12.92 3.18 14.40
C ASN A 228 13.82 2.06 13.84
N ILE A 229 13.21 1.07 13.21
CA ILE A 229 13.91 -0.09 12.62
C ILE A 229 14.12 0.07 11.11
N PHE A 230 13.34 0.92 10.44
CA PHE A 230 13.37 1.06 8.99
C PHE A 230 12.75 2.39 8.56
N THR A 231 13.37 3.05 7.59
CA THR A 231 12.85 4.29 6.98
C THR A 231 12.78 4.13 5.47
N ILE A 232 11.69 4.59 4.86
CA ILE A 232 11.55 4.69 3.40
C ILE A 232 11.13 6.10 3.01
N LEU A 233 11.69 6.60 1.91
CA LEU A 233 11.26 7.80 1.21
C LEU A 233 10.71 7.37 -0.14
N ALA A 234 9.43 7.62 -0.38
CA ALA A 234 8.73 7.25 -1.61
C ALA A 234 8.21 8.49 -2.33
N SER A 235 8.34 8.49 -3.66
CA SER A 235 7.84 9.52 -4.55
C SER A 235 6.73 8.97 -5.44
N PHE A 236 5.66 9.75 -5.54
CA PHE A 236 4.42 9.42 -6.23
C PHE A 236 4.20 10.45 -7.32
N LYS A 237 3.71 10.01 -8.48
CA LYS A 237 3.46 10.85 -9.64
C LYS A 237 2.08 10.52 -10.21
N LYS A 238 1.35 11.56 -10.63
CA LYS A 238 0.17 11.40 -11.49
C LYS A 238 0.60 10.79 -12.82
N GLU A 239 -0.23 9.92 -13.38
CA GLU A 239 -0.04 9.40 -14.72
C GLU A 239 -0.11 10.56 -15.74
N GLU A 240 0.85 10.58 -16.66
CA GLU A 240 1.00 11.63 -17.68
C GLU A 240 1.53 10.97 -18.96
N GLU A 241 0.96 11.33 -20.11
CA GLU A 241 1.50 10.92 -21.41
C GLU A 241 2.86 11.61 -21.65
N GLY A 242 3.80 10.87 -22.21
CA GLY A 242 5.15 11.36 -22.47
C GLY A 242 5.90 10.49 -23.46
N SER A 243 7.16 10.84 -23.73
CA SER A 243 8.02 10.06 -24.61
C SER A 243 8.29 8.68 -24.02
N VAL A 244 7.99 7.63 -24.79
CA VAL A 244 8.18 6.24 -24.38
C VAL A 244 9.44 5.67 -25.03
N HIS A 245 10.37 5.19 -24.22
CA HIS A 245 11.52 4.41 -24.67
C HIS A 245 12.05 3.55 -23.53
N GLN A 246 12.59 2.38 -23.86
CA GLN A 246 13.43 1.60 -22.95
C GLN A 246 14.74 1.24 -23.67
N GLU A 247 15.88 1.53 -23.06
CA GLU A 247 17.19 1.22 -23.66
C GLU A 247 17.50 -0.28 -23.54
N ALA A 248 17.24 -0.86 -22.37
CA ALA A 248 17.54 -2.25 -22.08
C ALA A 248 16.55 -3.17 -22.82
N LYS A 249 17.02 -3.92 -23.81
CA LYS A 249 16.23 -5.01 -24.39
C LYS A 249 16.04 -6.12 -23.36
N MET A 250 14.82 -6.64 -23.24
CA MET A 250 14.55 -7.80 -22.40
C MET A 250 15.48 -8.96 -22.80
N PRO A 251 16.24 -9.57 -21.87
CA PRO A 251 17.15 -10.64 -22.20
C PRO A 251 16.37 -11.89 -22.65
N SER A 252 16.93 -12.62 -23.61
CA SER A 252 16.37 -13.92 -24.02
C SER A 252 16.53 -14.92 -22.87
N VAL A 253 15.40 -15.40 -22.34
CA VAL A 253 15.31 -16.35 -21.24
C VAL A 253 14.21 -17.38 -21.55
N PRO A 254 14.27 -18.60 -20.97
CA PRO A 254 13.22 -19.59 -21.14
C PRO A 254 11.87 -19.07 -20.65
N ASP A 255 10.80 -19.53 -21.31
CA ASP A 255 9.43 -19.23 -20.94
C ASP A 255 9.12 -19.75 -19.52
N PRO A 256 8.45 -18.96 -18.67
CA PRO A 256 8.13 -19.36 -17.31
C PRO A 256 7.43 -20.71 -17.22
N ASP A 257 6.53 -21.03 -18.14
CA ASP A 257 5.73 -22.27 -18.11
C ASP A 257 6.58 -23.53 -18.34
N THR A 258 7.75 -23.39 -18.96
CA THR A 258 8.72 -24.48 -19.15
C THR A 258 9.62 -24.73 -17.95
N LEU A 259 9.63 -23.82 -16.97
CA LEU A 259 10.51 -23.86 -15.82
C LEU A 259 9.80 -24.44 -14.59
N LEU A 260 10.58 -25.14 -13.75
CA LEU A 260 10.08 -25.64 -12.47
C LEU A 260 9.99 -24.52 -11.45
N SER A 261 8.90 -24.53 -10.70
CA SER A 261 8.73 -23.72 -9.49
C SER A 261 9.70 -24.15 -8.39
N MET A 262 9.90 -23.26 -7.42
CA MET A 262 10.64 -23.58 -6.20
C MET A 262 10.08 -24.76 -5.40
N GLU A 263 8.77 -25.00 -5.49
CA GLU A 263 8.09 -26.14 -4.86
C GLU A 263 8.47 -27.45 -5.55
N GLU A 264 8.28 -27.51 -6.87
CA GLU A 264 8.61 -28.68 -7.67
C GLU A 264 10.12 -28.99 -7.61
N LEU A 265 10.97 -27.95 -7.60
CA LEU A 265 12.41 -28.13 -7.43
C LEU A 265 12.76 -28.70 -6.05
N ARG A 266 12.04 -28.29 -4.99
CA ARG A 266 12.21 -28.86 -3.65
C ARG A 266 11.80 -30.33 -3.65
N GLU A 267 10.63 -30.66 -4.20
CA GLU A 267 10.13 -32.04 -4.27
C GLU A 267 11.08 -32.95 -5.05
N LYS A 268 11.54 -32.49 -6.22
CA LYS A 268 12.55 -33.20 -7.02
C LYS A 268 13.83 -33.49 -6.22
N ARG A 269 14.32 -32.54 -5.42
CA ARG A 269 15.49 -32.73 -4.54
C ARG A 269 15.23 -33.67 -3.36
N LEU A 270 14.00 -33.76 -2.86
CA LEU A 270 13.65 -34.71 -1.80
C LEU A 270 13.65 -36.15 -2.34
N LEU A 271 13.29 -36.33 -3.61
CA LEU A 271 13.20 -37.63 -4.27
C LEU A 271 14.51 -38.06 -4.95
N ASP A 272 15.44 -37.14 -5.22
CA ASP A 272 16.70 -37.44 -5.93
C ASP A 272 17.60 -38.43 -5.14
N PRO A 273 17.81 -39.66 -5.66
CA PRO A 273 18.66 -40.65 -5.02
C PRO A 273 20.14 -40.24 -4.91
N ARG A 274 20.59 -39.29 -5.74
CA ARG A 274 21.98 -38.81 -5.78
C ARG A 274 22.31 -37.92 -4.57
N LEU A 275 21.30 -37.40 -3.87
CA LEU A 275 21.51 -36.55 -2.70
C LEU A 275 21.63 -37.39 -1.41
N PRO A 276 22.57 -37.05 -0.51
CA PRO A 276 22.76 -37.78 0.75
C PRO A 276 21.46 -37.93 1.54
N ARG A 277 21.20 -39.12 2.09
CA ARG A 277 19.97 -39.40 2.86
C ARG A 277 19.77 -38.41 4.01
N ILE A 278 20.85 -38.02 4.70
CA ILE A 278 20.82 -37.01 5.77
C ILE A 278 20.34 -35.65 5.27
N TYR A 279 20.74 -35.24 4.07
CA TYR A 279 20.27 -33.99 3.46
C TYR A 279 18.77 -34.06 3.15
N ARG A 280 18.31 -35.17 2.56
CA ARG A 280 16.89 -35.39 2.24
C ARG A 280 16.00 -35.40 3.48
N ILE A 281 16.43 -36.06 4.56
CA ILE A 281 15.72 -36.08 5.85
C ILE A 281 15.66 -34.66 6.45
N LYS A 282 16.77 -33.91 6.46
CA LYS A 282 16.79 -32.53 6.96
C LYS A 282 15.92 -31.60 6.12
N ALA A 283 15.91 -31.78 4.81
CA ALA A 283 15.07 -31.00 3.90
C ALA A 283 13.58 -31.33 4.06
N ALA A 284 13.22 -32.59 4.34
CA ALA A 284 11.85 -33.02 4.61
C ALA A 284 11.35 -32.54 6.00
N ALA A 285 12.21 -32.59 7.02
CA ALA A 285 11.89 -32.17 8.39
C ALA A 285 11.68 -30.65 8.53
N LYS A 286 12.13 -29.84 7.57
CA LYS A 286 11.97 -28.38 7.60
C LYS A 286 10.52 -28.03 7.24
N LYS A 287 9.75 -27.46 8.18
CA LYS A 287 8.37 -27.00 7.95
C LYS A 287 8.32 -26.18 6.66
N TYR A 288 7.50 -26.61 5.70
CA TYR A 288 7.28 -25.82 4.50
C TYR A 288 6.40 -24.64 4.85
N VAL A 289 6.91 -23.44 4.63
CA VAL A 289 6.10 -22.22 4.68
C VAL A 289 5.81 -21.88 3.22
N PRO A 290 4.54 -21.95 2.77
CA PRO A 290 4.20 -21.66 1.39
C PRO A 290 4.62 -20.24 1.05
N TRP A 291 5.41 -20.11 -0.01
CA TRP A 291 5.96 -18.83 -0.41
C TRP A 291 4.86 -17.99 -1.08
N PRO A 292 4.62 -16.73 -0.67
CA PRO A 292 3.52 -15.91 -1.20
C PRO A 292 3.71 -15.51 -2.67
N ILE A 293 4.95 -15.58 -3.16
CA ILE A 293 5.34 -15.38 -4.56
C ILE A 293 5.87 -16.70 -5.12
N GLU A 294 5.38 -17.09 -6.28
CA GLU A 294 5.98 -18.16 -7.07
C GLU A 294 7.28 -17.66 -7.71
N ILE A 295 8.34 -18.46 -7.63
CA ILE A 295 9.66 -18.14 -8.21
C ILE A 295 10.09 -19.30 -9.09
N ARG A 296 10.49 -19.01 -10.33
CA ARG A 296 11.03 -19.97 -11.30
C ARG A 296 12.39 -19.49 -11.80
N PHE A 297 13.45 -20.25 -11.54
CA PHE A 297 14.81 -19.89 -11.96
C PHE A 297 15.05 -20.25 -13.42
N CYS A 298 15.62 -19.33 -14.19
CA CYS A 298 15.94 -19.57 -15.60
C CYS A 298 17.16 -20.47 -15.78
N GLU A 299 18.09 -20.44 -14.82
CA GLU A 299 19.33 -21.22 -14.86
C GLU A 299 19.25 -22.45 -13.93
N PRO A 300 19.76 -23.63 -14.36
CA PRO A 300 19.75 -24.83 -13.54
C PRO A 300 20.52 -24.63 -12.22
N SER A 301 19.95 -25.12 -11.12
CA SER A 301 20.54 -25.00 -9.78
C SER A 301 21.72 -25.97 -9.52
N SER A 302 22.68 -26.09 -10.43
CA SER A 302 23.94 -26.81 -10.15
C SER A 302 24.81 -26.03 -9.15
N SER A 303 24.55 -24.73 -9.00
CA SER A 303 25.22 -23.85 -8.05
C SER A 303 24.87 -24.21 -6.60
N THR A 304 25.81 -24.83 -5.92
CA THR A 304 25.77 -25.00 -4.46
C THR A 304 26.29 -23.74 -3.77
N ASN A 305 26.01 -23.58 -2.47
CA ASN A 305 26.65 -22.53 -1.65
C ASN A 305 28.19 -22.66 -1.56
N GLN A 306 28.78 -23.72 -2.14
CA GLN A 306 30.22 -24.00 -2.14
C GLN A 306 30.88 -23.70 -3.48
N THR A 307 30.10 -23.51 -4.56
CA THR A 307 30.61 -23.31 -5.93
C THR A 307 30.38 -21.87 -6.35
N LYS A 308 31.42 -21.22 -6.87
CA LYS A 308 31.33 -19.88 -7.45
C LYS A 308 30.42 -19.89 -8.66
N SER A 309 29.64 -18.84 -8.83
CA SER A 309 28.84 -18.56 -10.01
C SER A 309 28.93 -17.08 -10.37
N PRO A 310 28.55 -16.67 -11.59
CA PRO A 310 28.53 -15.26 -11.96
C PRO A 310 27.66 -14.41 -11.01
N PRO A 311 27.95 -13.11 -10.84
CA PRO A 311 27.15 -12.18 -10.04
C PRO A 311 25.85 -11.78 -10.75
N SER A 312 25.18 -12.74 -11.37
CA SER A 312 23.93 -12.57 -12.08
C SER A 312 22.98 -13.69 -11.71
N LEU A 313 21.68 -13.39 -11.68
CA LEU A 313 20.63 -14.38 -11.52
C LEU A 313 19.40 -13.91 -12.29
N ARG A 314 18.80 -14.82 -13.04
CA ARG A 314 17.56 -14.57 -13.78
C ARG A 314 16.49 -15.51 -13.27
N PHE A 315 15.35 -14.93 -12.91
CA PHE A 315 14.19 -15.69 -12.45
C PHE A 315 12.90 -14.96 -12.82
N TRP A 316 11.86 -15.74 -13.05
CA TRP A 316 10.50 -15.27 -13.12
C TRP A 316 9.89 -15.28 -11.73
N PHE A 317 9.02 -14.31 -11.46
CA PHE A 317 8.22 -14.30 -10.24
C PHE A 317 6.77 -13.92 -10.52
N ARG A 318 5.85 -14.47 -9.73
CA ARG A 318 4.39 -14.21 -9.85
C ARG A 318 3.73 -14.29 -8.48
N ALA A 319 2.82 -13.39 -8.14
CA ALA A 319 2.05 -13.52 -6.89
C ALA A 319 1.18 -14.78 -6.92
N LYS A 320 1.13 -15.54 -5.83
CA LYS A 320 0.25 -16.71 -5.74
C LYS A 320 -1.18 -16.30 -5.40
N GLY A 321 -2.14 -16.81 -6.16
CA GLY A 321 -3.55 -16.45 -6.02
C GLY A 321 -3.92 -15.16 -6.76
N LYS A 322 -5.20 -14.77 -6.66
CA LYS A 322 -5.72 -13.58 -7.34
C LYS A 322 -5.56 -12.34 -6.45
N LEU A 323 -4.82 -11.34 -6.93
CA LEU A 323 -4.73 -10.03 -6.29
C LEU A 323 -6.01 -9.22 -6.55
N SER A 324 -6.34 -8.31 -5.64
CA SER A 324 -7.30 -7.24 -5.91
C SER A 324 -6.84 -6.37 -7.08
N ASP A 325 -7.81 -5.83 -7.82
CA ASP A 325 -7.60 -5.00 -9.01
C ASP A 325 -7.32 -3.54 -8.61
N ASP A 326 -6.15 -3.33 -8.00
CA ASP A 326 -5.64 -2.02 -7.58
C ASP A 326 -4.15 -1.94 -7.96
N GLN A 327 -3.81 -1.03 -8.88
CA GLN A 327 -2.45 -0.85 -9.36
C GLN A 327 -1.47 -0.49 -8.23
N ALA A 328 -1.94 0.20 -7.18
CA ALA A 328 -1.10 0.53 -6.05
C ALA A 328 -0.75 -0.71 -5.21
N LEU A 329 -1.69 -1.66 -5.06
CA LEU A 329 -1.41 -2.98 -4.48
C LEU A 329 -0.34 -3.71 -5.30
N HIS A 330 -0.48 -3.74 -6.62
CA HIS A 330 0.46 -4.45 -7.50
C HIS A 330 1.87 -3.86 -7.38
N ARG A 331 2.02 -2.53 -7.32
CA ARG A 331 3.30 -1.84 -7.06
C ARG A 331 3.87 -2.18 -5.68
N CYS A 332 3.04 -2.28 -4.64
CA CYS A 332 3.48 -2.75 -3.31
C CYS A 332 3.95 -4.21 -3.33
N VAL A 333 3.29 -5.09 -4.09
CA VAL A 333 3.70 -6.48 -4.27
C VAL A 333 5.04 -6.58 -5.01
N VAL A 334 5.26 -5.77 -6.05
CA VAL A 334 6.56 -5.68 -6.73
C VAL A 334 7.65 -5.19 -5.77
N ALA A 335 7.36 -4.17 -4.96
CA ALA A 335 8.29 -3.66 -3.95
C ALA A 335 8.66 -4.73 -2.90
N TYR A 336 7.68 -5.51 -2.45
CA TYR A 336 7.86 -6.68 -1.58
C TYR A 336 8.76 -7.75 -2.25
N ALA A 337 8.44 -8.12 -3.48
CA ALA A 337 9.15 -9.16 -4.22
C ALA A 337 10.59 -8.73 -4.59
N SER A 338 10.84 -7.44 -4.76
CA SER A 338 12.15 -6.92 -5.14
C SER A 338 13.28 -7.26 -4.17
N ASP A 339 12.96 -7.40 -2.87
CA ASP A 339 13.95 -7.68 -1.83
C ASP A 339 14.32 -9.18 -1.79
N LEU A 340 13.68 -9.98 -2.65
CA LEU A 340 13.92 -11.40 -2.74
C LEU A 340 15.15 -11.72 -3.53
N ILE A 341 16.01 -12.52 -2.89
CA ILE A 341 17.19 -13.15 -3.50
C ILE A 341 18.24 -12.12 -3.97
N PHE A 342 17.92 -10.82 -3.96
CA PHE A 342 18.73 -9.71 -4.44
C PHE A 342 20.14 -9.70 -3.84
N SER A 343 20.23 -9.60 -2.50
CA SER A 343 21.52 -9.61 -1.81
C SER A 343 22.30 -10.92 -2.03
N GLY A 344 21.59 -12.05 -2.19
CA GLY A 344 22.20 -13.36 -2.39
C GLY A 344 23.03 -13.47 -3.68
N VAL A 345 22.70 -12.69 -4.72
CA VAL A 345 23.42 -12.69 -6.00
C VAL A 345 24.84 -12.13 -5.83
N SER A 346 25.03 -11.13 -4.97
CA SER A 346 26.36 -10.56 -4.70
C SER A 346 27.34 -11.59 -4.11
N LEU A 347 26.83 -12.62 -3.43
CA LEU A 347 27.65 -13.67 -2.84
C LEU A 347 28.10 -14.71 -3.88
N ASN A 348 27.45 -14.79 -5.04
CA ASN A 348 27.72 -15.82 -6.06
C ASN A 348 29.21 -15.97 -6.41
N PRO A 349 29.98 -14.89 -6.68
CA PRO A 349 31.41 -15.01 -7.03
C PRO A 349 32.30 -15.39 -5.85
N HIS A 350 31.79 -15.24 -4.62
CA HIS A 350 32.52 -15.41 -3.36
C HIS A 350 32.20 -16.74 -2.66
N ARG A 351 31.27 -17.54 -3.18
CA ARG A 351 30.91 -18.86 -2.63
C ARG A 351 32.13 -19.78 -2.58
N ARG A 352 32.42 -20.29 -1.39
CA ARG A 352 33.46 -21.29 -1.12
C ARG A 352 33.09 -22.12 0.11
N ARG A 353 33.55 -23.37 0.16
CA ARG A 353 33.32 -24.26 1.31
C ARG A 353 33.81 -23.58 2.60
N GLY A 354 32.97 -23.55 3.63
CA GLY A 354 33.27 -22.95 4.94
C GLY A 354 32.90 -21.47 5.11
N VAL A 355 32.58 -20.74 4.03
CA VAL A 355 32.04 -19.38 4.16
C VAL A 355 30.58 -19.43 4.56
N LYS A 356 30.29 -18.90 5.74
CA LYS A 356 28.93 -18.59 6.19
C LYS A 356 28.69 -17.13 5.91
N SER A 357 27.68 -16.82 5.10
CA SER A 357 27.11 -15.48 5.06
C SER A 357 26.14 -15.34 6.23
N SER A 358 26.36 -14.33 7.05
CA SER A 358 25.38 -13.88 8.02
C SER A 358 24.68 -12.66 7.42
N PRO A 359 23.34 -12.56 7.48
CA PRO A 359 22.71 -11.25 7.32
C PRO A 359 23.32 -10.35 8.40
N VAL A 360 23.87 -9.21 8.01
CA VAL A 360 24.45 -8.26 8.97
C VAL A 360 23.30 -7.67 9.75
N SER A 361 23.11 -8.17 10.98
CA SER A 361 22.37 -7.45 12.02
C SER A 361 23.28 -6.32 12.49
N PHE A 362 22.93 -5.08 12.17
CA PHE A 362 23.70 -3.90 12.54
C PHE A 362 23.81 -3.80 14.06
N GLY A 363 25.03 -3.90 14.59
CA GLY A 363 25.35 -3.41 15.93
C GLY A 363 25.39 -1.88 15.94
N PRO A 364 25.51 -1.22 17.11
CA PRO A 364 25.29 0.22 17.29
C PRO A 364 26.32 1.15 16.62
N ARG A 365 27.20 0.64 15.77
CA ARG A 365 28.18 1.43 15.00
C ARG A 365 28.31 0.82 13.60
N VAL A 366 28.15 1.66 12.57
CA VAL A 366 28.33 1.45 11.11
C VAL A 366 27.04 1.39 10.26
N SER A 367 27.16 1.95 9.05
CA SER A 367 26.20 2.63 8.16
C SER A 367 25.02 1.84 7.57
N PRO A 368 23.87 2.50 7.32
CA PRO A 368 22.63 1.88 6.82
C PRO A 368 22.73 1.37 5.37
N PHE A 369 22.05 0.26 5.08
CA PHE A 369 21.92 -0.28 3.71
C PHE A 369 20.87 0.53 2.93
N HIS A 370 21.24 1.09 1.77
CA HIS A 370 20.34 1.91 0.94
C HIS A 370 19.87 1.13 -0.29
N ILE A 371 18.56 1.09 -0.50
CA ILE A 371 17.96 0.51 -1.70
C ILE A 371 17.22 1.62 -2.46
N CYS A 372 17.66 1.93 -3.68
CA CYS A 372 16.95 2.78 -4.63
C CYS A 372 16.23 1.90 -5.66
N LYS A 373 14.94 2.12 -5.88
CA LYS A 373 14.14 1.42 -6.90
C LYS A 373 13.34 2.41 -7.71
N SER A 374 13.40 2.25 -9.04
CA SER A 374 12.48 2.89 -9.99
C SER A 374 11.40 1.87 -10.37
N LEU A 375 10.13 2.27 -10.27
CA LEU A 375 8.94 1.51 -10.66
C LEU A 375 8.33 2.21 -11.89
N GLN A 376 9.05 2.19 -13.01
CA GLN A 376 8.52 2.58 -14.31
C GLN A 376 7.94 1.33 -14.98
N GLU A 377 6.72 1.45 -15.51
CA GLU A 377 6.16 0.45 -16.42
C GLU A 377 6.92 0.52 -17.77
N PRO A 378 7.07 -0.60 -18.49
CA PRO A 378 7.73 -0.65 -19.79
C PRO A 378 6.98 0.12 -20.88
#